data_AF-M0IEW6-F1
#
_entry.id   AF-M0IEW6-F1
#
_cell.length_a   1.000
_cell.length_b   1.000
_cell.length_c   1.000
_cell.angle_alpha   90.00
_cell.angle_beta   90.00
_cell.angle_gamma   90.00
#
_symmetry.space_group_name_H-M   'P 1'
#
loop_
_entity.id
_entity.type
_entity.pdbx_description
1 polymer ?
#
loop_
_entity_poly.entity_id
_entity_poly.type
_entity_poly.pdbx_seq_one_letter_code
_entity_poly.pdbx_strand_id
1 'polypeptide(L)' 'MPLAIETESLRKEYGDTVAVAGLSLRVESGSVYGFLGPNGAGKTTTMRMLTTLTAPTSGRARASPGRPSKTGRR' A
#
# COMPACT_ATOMS: atom_id res chain seq x y z
N MET A 1 -14.94 9.85 5.47
CA MET A 1 -15.28 8.44 5.75
C MET A 1 -14.11 7.77 6.49
N PRO A 2 -14.25 6.64 7.20
CA PRO A 2 -13.12 6.00 7.87
C PRO A 2 -12.08 5.50 6.85
N LEU A 3 -10.80 5.74 7.09
CA LEU A 3 -9.71 5.28 6.22
C LEU A 3 -9.42 3.79 6.44
N ALA A 4 -9.30 3.05 5.35
CA ALA A 4 -8.81 1.67 5.35
C ALA A 4 -7.27 1.62 5.30
N ILE A 5 -6.65 2.52 4.54
CA ILE A 5 -5.20 2.64 4.40
C ILE A 5 -4.81 4.11 4.47
N GLU A 6 -3.76 4.42 5.22
CA GLU A 6 -3.09 5.71 5.20
C GLU A 6 -1.58 5.53 5.13
N THR A 7 -0.91 6.26 4.24
CA THR A 7 0.55 6.31 4.17
C THR A 7 1.08 7.73 4.20
N GLU A 8 2.24 7.91 4.80
CA GLU A 8 2.97 9.18 4.90
C GLU A 8 4.39 8.96 4.39
N SER A 9 4.71 9.54 3.23
CA SER A 9 6.05 9.49 2.60
C SER A 9 6.65 8.09 2.57
N LEU A 10 5.83 7.07 2.27
CA LEU A 10 6.23 5.67 2.32
C LEU A 10 7.31 5.38 1.28
N ARG A 11 8.49 4.96 1.72
CA ARG A 11 9.67 4.79 0.87
C ARG A 11 10.25 3.40 1.00
N LYS A 12 10.71 2.84 -0.12
CA LYS A 12 11.46 1.59 -0.14
C LYS A 12 12.66 1.69 -1.06
N GLU A 13 13.80 1.33 -0.50
CA GLU A 13 15.08 1.20 -1.18
C GLU A 13 15.59 -0.23 -1.06
N TYR A 14 16.23 -0.70 -2.13
CA TYR A 14 16.95 -1.96 -2.20
C TYR A 14 18.36 -1.68 -2.74
N GLY A 15 19.34 -1.57 -1.83
CA GLY A 15 20.66 -1.03 -2.19
C GLY A 15 20.50 0.35 -2.83
N ASP A 16 21.06 0.52 -4.02
CA ASP A 16 21.03 1.78 -4.77
C ASP A 16 19.71 2.04 -5.53
N THR A 17 18.77 1.09 -5.50
CA THR A 17 17.50 1.21 -6.23
C THR A 17 16.38 1.72 -5.34
N VAL A 18 15.83 2.88 -5.67
CA VAL A 18 14.62 3.43 -5.05
C VAL A 18 13.37 2.82 -5.70
N ALA A 19 12.81 1.79 -5.10
CA ALA A 19 11.63 1.10 -5.62
C ALA A 19 10.32 1.86 -5.36
N VAL A 20 10.24 2.62 -4.26
CA VAL A 20 9.12 3.54 -3.96
C VAL A 20 9.71 4.80 -3.35
N ALA A 21 9.43 5.97 -3.95
CA ALA A 21 10.17 7.20 -3.66
C ALA A 21 9.54 8.12 -2.59
N GLY A 22 8.45 7.72 -1.94
CA GLY A 22 7.74 8.56 -0.96
C GLY A 22 6.24 8.67 -1.27
N LEU A 23 5.52 7.55 -1.17
CA LEU A 23 4.09 7.48 -1.45
C LEU A 23 3.25 7.96 -0.25
N SER A 24 2.44 8.97 -0.47
CA SER A 24 1.39 9.40 0.48
C SER A 24 0.02 9.12 -0.13
N LEU A 25 -0.74 8.24 0.51
CA LEU A 25 -2.00 7.69 0.00
C LEU A 25 -3.02 7.64 1.13
N ARG A 26 -4.27 7.96 0.83
CA ARG A 26 -5.43 7.74 1.71
C ARG A 26 -6.49 6.96 0.95
N VAL A 27 -6.82 5.78 1.44
CA VAL A 27 -7.86 4.92 0.87
C VAL A 27 -9.03 4.87 1.84
N GLU A 28 -10.20 5.28 1.38
CA GLU A 28 -11.43 5.21 2.15
C GLU A 28 -11.95 3.77 2.26
N SER A 29 -12.55 3.43 3.39
CA SER A 29 -13.20 2.13 3.57
C SER A 29 -14.35 1.95 2.58
N GLY A 30 -14.44 0.77 1.95
CA GLY A 30 -15.49 0.46 0.98
C GLY A 30 -15.17 0.88 -0.46
N SER A 31 -13.99 1.46 -0.70
CA SER A 31 -13.52 1.80 -2.05
C SER A 31 -12.66 0.70 -2.68
N VAL A 32 -12.58 0.69 -4.01
CA VAL A 32 -11.65 -0.15 -4.76
C VAL A 32 -10.56 0.74 -5.34
N TYR A 33 -9.31 0.42 -5.05
CA TYR A 33 -8.12 1.10 -5.55
C TYR A 33 -7.21 0.13 -6.30
N GLY A 34 -6.55 0.62 -7.34
CA GLY A 34 -5.57 -0.13 -8.12
C GLY A 34 -4.32 0.69 -8.42
N PHE A 35 -3.17 0.03 -8.47
CA PHE A 35 -1.91 0.65 -8.91
C PHE A 35 -1.70 0.38 -10.40
N LEU A 36 -1.58 1.44 -11.21
CA LEU A 36 -1.31 1.37 -12.64
C LEU A 36 0.05 1.99 -12.97
N GLY A 37 0.80 1.36 -13.86
CA GLY A 37 2.10 1.85 -14.31
C GLY A 37 2.94 0.75 -14.98
N PRO A 38 4.08 1.09 -15.60
CA PRO A 38 4.96 0.12 -16.27
C PRO A 38 5.63 -0.85 -15.29
N ASN A 39 6.31 -1.86 -15.83
CA ASN A 39 7.18 -2.74 -15.04
C ASN A 39 8.27 -1.92 -14.35
N GLY A 40 8.59 -2.27 -13.11
CA GLY A 40 9.56 -1.51 -12.29
C GLY A 40 8.99 -0.27 -11.60
N ALA A 41 7.76 0.18 -11.87
CA ALA A 41 7.17 1.37 -11.25
C ALA A 41 6.87 1.28 -9.72
N GLY A 42 7.27 0.20 -9.05
CA GLY A 42 7.09 0.04 -7.61
C GLY A 42 5.74 -0.56 -7.15
N LYS A 43 4.84 -0.95 -8.06
CA LYS A 43 3.49 -1.48 -7.73
C LYS A 43 3.51 -2.65 -6.72
N THR A 44 4.24 -3.71 -7.05
CA THR A 44 4.36 -4.89 -6.19
C THR A 44 5.05 -4.56 -4.87
N THR A 45 6.07 -3.69 -4.90
CA THR A 45 6.78 -3.23 -3.71
C THR A 45 5.84 -2.49 -2.76
N THR A 46 5.03 -1.57 -3.28
CA THR A 46 3.99 -0.86 -2.52
C THR A 46 2.99 -1.83 -1.91
N MET A 47 2.45 -2.76 -2.69
CA MET A 47 1.50 -3.76 -2.19
C MET A 47 2.10 -4.59 -1.06
N ARG A 48 3.35 -5.06 -1.18
CA ARG A 48 4.02 -5.81 -0.12
C ARG A 48 4.23 -4.99 1.15
N MET A 49 4.49 -3.68 1.04
CA MET A 49 4.58 -2.81 2.21
C MET A 49 3.21 -2.64 2.90
N LEU A 50 2.16 -2.40 2.13
CA LEU A 50 0.80 -2.23 2.67
C LEU A 50 0.26 -3.51 3.32
N THR A 51 0.68 -4.69 2.82
CA THR A 51 0.32 -5.99 3.41
C THR A 51 1.31 -6.49 4.45
N THR A 52 2.23 -5.66 4.92
CA THR A 52 3.25 -5.99 5.95
C THR A 52 4.22 -7.11 5.57
N LEU A 53 4.23 -7.55 4.30
CA LEU A 53 5.18 -8.55 3.78
C LEU A 53 6.59 -7.97 3.57
N THR A 54 6.75 -6.65 3.63
CA THR A 54 8.03 -5.96 3.49
C THR A 54 7.99 -4.68 4.30
N ALA A 55 8.98 -4.46 5.16
CA ALA A 55 9.11 -3.20 5.89
C ALA A 55 9.54 -2.05 4.94
N PRO A 56 8.99 -0.84 5.10
CA PRO A 56 9.50 0.34 4.42
C PRO A 56 10.93 0.66 4.88
N THR A 57 11.69 1.35 4.04
CA THR A 57 12.98 1.96 4.43
C THR A 57 12.75 3.21 5.27
N SER A 58 11.74 4.01 4.91
CA SER A 58 11.31 5.17 5.70
C SER A 58 9.83 5.51 5.43
N GLY A 59 9.29 6.43 6.22
CA GLY A 59 7.87 6.78 6.19
C GLY A 59 7.00 5.82 7.02
N ARG A 60 5.68 5.97 6.90
CA ARG A 60 4.71 5.21 7.70
C ARG A 60 3.55 4.71 6.86
N ALA A 61 3.03 3.55 7.24
CA ALA A 61 1.78 2.97 6.73
C ALA A 61 0.92 2.50 7.90
N ARG A 62 -0.38 2.84 7.84
CA ARG A 62 -1.41 2.35 8.76
C ARG A 62 -2.49 1.66 7.92
N ALA A 63 -2.90 0.48 8.35
CA ALA A 63 -4.02 -0.23 7.77
C ALA A 63 -5.03 -0.56 8.87
N SER A 64 -6.30 -0.31 8.63
CA SER A 64 -7.38 -0.77 9.49
C SER A 64 -7.48 -2.30 9.39
N PRO A 65 -7.72 -3.03 10.49
CA PRO A 65 -8.16 -4.41 10.39
C PRO A 65 -9.42 -4.44 9.52
N GLY A 66 -9.37 -5.17 8.41
CA GLY A 66 -10.50 -5.28 7.51
C GLY A 66 -11.66 -5.99 8.22
N ARG A 67 -12.89 -5.52 8.01
CA ARG A 67 -14.06 -6.35 8.30
C ARG A 67 -14.10 -7.44 7.23
N PRO A 68 -14.18 -8.73 7.57
CA PRO A 68 -14.26 -9.78 6.56
C PRO A 68 -15.44 -9.48 5.63
N SER A 69 -15.17 -9.40 4.32
CA SER A 69 -16.22 -9.22 3.32
C SER A 69 -17.04 -10.50 3.28
N LYS A 70 -18.36 -10.40 3.46
CA LYS A 70 -19.30 -11.52 3.28
C LYS A 70 -19.53 -11.86 1.79
N THR A 71 -18.59 -11.54 0.90
CA THR A 71 -18.73 -11.81 -0.53
C THR A 71 -18.25 -13.22 -0.84
N GLY A 72 -18.88 -14.20 -0.20
CA GLY A 72 -18.94 -15.57 -0.67
C GLY A 72 -20.21 -15.71 -1.50
N ARG A 73 -20.11 -15.51 -2.82
CA ARG A 73 -21.15 -15.96 -3.74
C ARG A 73 -20.76 -17.38 -4.17
N ARG A 74 -21.22 -18.36 -3.38
CA ARG A 74 -21.69 -19.69 -3.77
C ARG A 74 -22.25 -20.38 -2.55
#